data_AF-K2E891-F1
#
_entry.id   AF-K2E891-F1
#
_cell.length_a   1.000
_cell.length_b   1.000
_cell.length_c   1.000
_cell.angle_alpha   90.00
_cell.angle_beta   90.00
_cell.angle_gamma   90.00
#
_symmetry.space_group_name_H-M   'P 1'
#
loop_
_entity.id
_entity.type
_entity.pdbx_description
1 polymer ?
#
loop_
_entity_poly.entity_id
_entity_poly.type
_entity_poly.pdbx_seq_one_letter_code
_entity_poly.pdbx_strand_id
1 'polypeptide(L)'
;MNSKIVNIMGLVAASAVFMILISSLFKSVARIKVGDAVIEKTKAKIEKSEAENQKLADQLKITQSEEFMEKQLRDKLGLAKEGEIILVLPEAEIVRRLSPQIPEVEEIKPKANWQKWWEIFK
;
A
#
# COMPACT_ATOMS: atom_id res chain seq x y z
N MET A 1 75.70 14.27 16.17
CA MET A 1 74.24 14.56 16.24
C MET A 1 73.74 14.11 17.61
N ASN A 2 73.02 14.96 18.34
CA ASN A 2 72.67 14.68 19.74
C ASN A 2 71.62 13.57 19.80
N SER A 3 71.89 12.46 20.51
CA SER A 3 71.04 11.26 20.53
C SER A 3 69.58 11.55 20.95
N LYS A 4 69.39 12.59 21.78
CA LYS A 4 68.07 13.08 22.19
C LYS A 4 67.23 13.60 21.02
N ILE A 5 67.84 14.28 20.04
CA ILE A 5 67.14 14.85 18.87
C ILE A 5 66.66 13.73 17.94
N VAL A 6 67.49 12.69 17.75
CA VAL A 6 67.15 11.54 16.90
C VAL A 6 65.97 10.76 17.47
N ASN A 7 65.93 10.55 18.80
CA ASN A 7 64.82 9.87 19.46
C ASN A 7 63.51 10.68 19.40
N ILE A 8 63.58 12.01 19.57
CA ILE A 8 62.40 12.88 19.45
C ILE A 8 61.86 12.85 18.02
N MET A 9 62.73 12.92 17.01
CA MET A 9 62.32 12.89 15.60
C MET A 9 61.70 11.54 15.21
N GLY A 10 62.22 10.43 15.74
CA GLY A 10 61.60 9.10 15.57
C GLY A 10 60.21 9.00 16.21
N LEU A 11 60.02 9.60 17.39
CA LEU A 11 58.73 9.61 18.09
C LEU A 11 57.68 10.46 17.36
N VAL A 12 58.09 11.61 16.80
CA VAL A 12 57.23 12.45 15.95
C VAL A 12 56.82 11.70 14.68
N ALA A 13 57.77 11.05 13.99
CA ALA A 13 57.47 10.25 12.81
C ALA A 13 56.50 9.09 13.12
N ALA A 14 56.71 8.37 14.22
CA ALA A 14 55.81 7.31 14.67
C ALA A 14 54.40 7.84 14.98
N SER A 15 54.30 9.00 15.63
CA SER A 15 53.00 9.63 15.92
C SER A 15 52.25 10.05 14.66
N ALA A 16 52.96 10.54 13.64
CA ALA A 16 52.37 10.91 12.35
C ALA A 16 51.84 9.68 11.60
N VAL A 17 52.62 8.58 11.57
CA VAL A 17 52.17 7.30 10.99
C VAL A 17 50.93 6.78 11.73
N PHE A 18 50.92 6.87 13.06
CA PHE A 18 49.78 6.44 13.87
C PHE A 18 48.51 7.26 13.58
N MET A 19 48.63 8.58 13.44
CA MET A 19 47.51 9.44 13.02
C MET A 19 46.97 9.09 11.62
N ILE A 20 47.86 8.77 10.68
CA ILE A 20 47.46 8.35 9.32
C ILE A 20 46.67 7.04 9.38
N LEU A 21 47.14 6.05 10.15
CA LEU A 21 46.45 4.76 10.32
C LEU A 21 45.08 4.92 10.98
N ILE A 22 44.97 5.77 12.01
CA ILE A 22 43.68 6.08 12.63
C ILE A 22 42.72 6.69 11.62
N SER A 23 43.19 7.66 10.83
CA SER A 23 42.37 8.32 9.82
C SER A 23 41.87 7.36 8.73
N SER A 24 42.68 6.35 8.36
CA SER A 24 42.30 5.37 7.34
C SER A 24 41.27 4.38 7.88
N LEU A 25 41.39 3.97 9.15
CA LEU A 25 40.41 3.12 9.83
C LEU A 25 39.05 3.83 9.95
N PHE A 26 39.02 5.10 10.35
CA PHE A 26 37.78 5.87 10.39
C PHE A 26 37.11 5.99 9.02
N LYS A 27 37.89 6.27 7.97
CA LYS A 27 37.38 6.33 6.59
C LYS A 27 36.83 4.98 6.12
N SER A 28 37.48 3.88 6.50
CA SER A 28 37.04 2.51 6.15
C SER A 28 35.69 2.17 6.80
N VAL A 29 35.58 2.42 8.11
CA VAL A 29 34.33 2.17 8.87
C VAL A 29 33.19 3.05 8.35
N ALA A 30 33.45 4.32 8.05
CA ALA A 30 32.44 5.22 7.49
C ALA A 30 31.94 4.73 6.11
N ARG A 31 32.83 4.22 5.26
CA ARG A 31 32.47 3.69 3.94
C ARG A 31 31.56 2.46 4.04
N ILE A 32 31.83 1.55 4.98
CA ILE A 32 31.01 0.35 5.19
C ILE A 32 29.60 0.75 5.62
N LYS A 33 29.45 1.66 6.60
CA LYS A 33 28.14 2.13 7.05
C LYS A 33 27.30 2.77 5.94
N VAL A 34 27.94 3.57 5.07
CA VAL A 34 27.26 4.16 3.92
C VAL A 34 26.84 3.08 2.92
N GLY A 35 27.69 2.07 2.68
CA GLY A 35 27.38 0.92 1.85
C GLY A 35 26.15 0.15 2.36
N ASP A 36 26.12 -0.17 3.65
CA ASP A 36 25.00 -0.87 4.28
C ASP A 36 23.69 -0.07 4.16
N ALA A 37 23.74 1.24 4.41
CA ALA A 37 22.58 2.12 4.27
C ALA A 37 22.07 2.21 2.82
N VAL A 38 22.96 2.16 1.83
CA VAL A 38 22.57 2.11 0.41
C VAL A 38 21.91 0.77 0.07
N ILE A 39 22.45 -0.34 0.57
CA ILE A 39 21.88 -1.67 0.37
C ILE A 39 20.48 -1.74 0.97
N GLU A 40 20.30 -1.28 2.21
CA GLU A 40 19.02 -1.27 2.90
C GLU A 40 17.98 -0.41 2.16
N LYS A 41 18.35 0.81 1.75
CA LYS A 41 17.48 1.67 0.94
C LYS A 41 17.09 1.03 -0.39
N THR A 42 18.03 0.33 -1.03
CA THR A 42 17.77 -0.33 -2.32
C THR A 42 16.84 -1.51 -2.14
N LYS A 43 17.03 -2.33 -1.09
CA LYS A 43 16.11 -3.42 -0.73
C LYS A 43 14.69 -2.91 -0.45
N ALA A 44 14.56 -1.88 0.38
CA ALA A 44 13.26 -1.27 0.67
C ALA A 44 12.58 -0.72 -0.59
N LYS A 45 13.35 -0.17 -1.54
CA LYS A 45 12.82 0.29 -2.82
C LYS A 45 12.33 -0.87 -3.70
N ILE A 46 13.06 -1.99 -3.72
CA ILE A 46 12.66 -3.20 -4.45
C ILE A 46 11.36 -3.75 -3.87
N GLU A 47 11.29 -3.96 -2.55
CA GLU A 47 10.09 -4.46 -1.87
C GLU A 47 8.87 -3.56 -2.14
N LYS A 48 9.04 -2.24 -2.06
CA LYS A 48 7.98 -1.29 -2.38
C LYS A 48 7.52 -1.42 -3.84
N SER A 49 8.47 -1.53 -4.78
CA SER A 49 8.16 -1.65 -6.21
C SER A 49 7.47 -2.98 -6.53
N GLU A 50 7.83 -4.07 -5.87
CA GLU A 50 7.19 -5.37 -6.02
C GLU A 50 5.76 -5.35 -5.48
N ALA A 51 5.54 -4.75 -4.29
CA ALA A 51 4.22 -4.58 -3.72
C ALA A 51 3.31 -3.70 -4.61
N GLU A 52 3.84 -2.61 -5.16
CA GLU A 52 3.12 -1.77 -6.11
C GLU A 52 2.77 -2.54 -7.40
N ASN A 53 3.71 -3.32 -7.94
CA ASN A 53 3.47 -4.14 -9.13
C ASN A 53 2.37 -5.17 -8.88
N GLN A 54 2.42 -5.89 -7.76
CA GLN A 54 1.39 -6.87 -7.40
C GLN A 54 0.01 -6.21 -7.26
N LYS A 55 -0.07 -5.06 -6.57
CA LYS A 55 -1.31 -4.29 -6.46
C LYS A 55 -1.86 -3.87 -7.83
N LEU A 56 -1.00 -3.39 -8.72
CA LEU A 56 -1.40 -3.00 -10.07
C LEU A 56 -1.86 -4.21 -10.90
N ALA A 57 -1.19 -5.35 -10.76
CA ALA A 57 -1.59 -6.59 -11.43
C ALA A 57 -2.99 -7.06 -10.98
N ASP A 58 -3.29 -6.96 -9.69
CA ASP A 58 -4.62 -7.31 -9.16
C ASP A 58 -5.69 -6.33 -9.62
N GLN A 59 -5.39 -5.03 -9.65
CA GLN A 59 -6.29 -4.02 -10.24
C GLN A 59 -6.54 -4.31 -11.72
N LEU A 60 -5.50 -4.68 -12.47
CA LEU A 60 -5.61 -4.98 -13.89
C LEU A 60 -6.53 -6.18 -14.13
N LYS A 61 -6.40 -7.25 -13.34
CA LYS A 61 -7.33 -8.40 -13.39
C LYS A 61 -8.78 -7.99 -13.14
N ILE A 62 -9.01 -7.14 -12.14
CA ILE A 62 -10.37 -6.64 -11.84
C ILE A 62 -10.89 -5.83 -13.04
N THR A 63 -10.09 -4.93 -13.60
CA THR A 63 -10.52 -4.11 -14.74
C THR A 63 -10.78 -4.91 -16.03
N GLN A 64 -10.10 -6.05 -16.19
CA GLN A 64 -10.31 -6.96 -17.31
C GLN A 64 -11.46 -7.95 -17.09
N SER A 65 -12.03 -8.02 -15.88
CA SER A 65 -13.16 -8.89 -15.60
C SER A 65 -14.41 -8.46 -16.37
N GLU A 66 -15.23 -9.45 -16.75
CA GLU A 66 -16.50 -9.20 -17.45
C GLU A 66 -17.45 -8.32 -16.61
N GLU A 67 -17.48 -8.52 -15.28
CA GLU A 67 -18.28 -7.69 -14.37
C GLU A 67 -17.88 -6.21 -14.42
N PHE A 68 -16.57 -5.93 -14.40
CA PHE A 68 -16.11 -4.55 -14.47
C PHE A 68 -16.44 -3.93 -15.84
N MET A 69 -16.20 -4.67 -16.92
CA MET A 69 -16.52 -4.23 -18.28
C MET A 69 -18.02 -3.93 -18.42
N GLU A 70 -18.87 -4.84 -17.98
CA GLU A 70 -20.33 -4.69 -17.98
C GLU A 70 -20.75 -3.47 -17.16
N LYS A 71 -20.18 -3.29 -15.96
CA LYS A 71 -20.43 -2.13 -15.13
C LYS A 71 -20.05 -0.83 -15.82
N GLN A 72 -18.89 -0.78 -16.49
CA GLN A 72 -18.50 0.41 -17.26
C GLN A 72 -19.45 0.65 -18.45
N LEU A 73 -19.87 -0.40 -19.16
CA LEU A 73 -20.82 -0.31 -20.27
C LEU A 73 -22.18 0.25 -19.80
N ARG A 74 -22.71 -0.24 -18.67
CA ARG A 74 -23.95 0.23 -18.06
C ARG A 74 -23.83 1.66 -17.53
N ASP A 75 -22.80 1.95 -16.75
CA ASP A 75 -22.65 3.23 -16.05
C ASP A 75 -22.24 4.38 -16.98
N LYS A 76 -21.40 4.11 -17.99
CA LYS A 76 -20.83 5.15 -18.86
C LYS A 76 -21.54 5.29 -20.19
N LEU A 77 -21.95 4.17 -20.78
CA LEU A 77 -22.53 4.15 -22.12
C LEU A 77 -24.03 3.89 -22.09
N GLY A 78 -24.61 3.59 -20.91
CA GLY A 78 -26.01 3.23 -20.80
C GLY A 78 -26.36 2.01 -21.65
N LEU A 79 -25.40 1.13 -21.94
CA LEU A 79 -25.63 -0.05 -22.75
C LEU A 79 -26.25 -1.14 -21.88
N ALA A 80 -27.19 -1.88 -22.46
CA ALA A 80 -27.87 -2.99 -21.84
C ALA A 80 -27.96 -4.15 -22.83
N LYS A 81 -28.07 -5.38 -22.33
CA LYS A 81 -28.16 -6.57 -23.18
C LYS A 81 -29.55 -6.68 -23.83
N GLU A 82 -29.65 -7.50 -24.87
CA GLU A 82 -30.94 -7.78 -25.51
C GLU A 82 -31.92 -8.36 -24.48
N GLY A 83 -33.12 -7.76 -24.39
CA GLY A 83 -34.14 -8.11 -23.40
C GLY A 83 -34.09 -7.32 -22.09
N GLU A 84 -33.09 -6.46 -21.88
CA GLU A 84 -33.04 -5.55 -20.73
C GLU A 84 -33.70 -4.20 -21.06
N ILE A 85 -34.36 -3.59 -20.06
CA ILE A 85 -34.99 -2.27 -20.18
C ILE A 85 -34.22 -1.28 -19.30
N ILE A 86 -33.69 -0.22 -19.92
CA ILE A 86 -33.01 0.86 -19.21
C ILE A 86 -34.08 1.82 -18.68
N LEU A 87 -34.19 1.91 -17.36
CA LEU A 87 -35.10 2.84 -16.70
C LEU A 87 -34.33 4.06 -16.19
N VAL A 88 -34.57 5.23 -16.79
CA VAL A 88 -34.02 6.50 -16.30
C VAL A 88 -35.00 7.07 -15.27
N LEU A 89 -34.58 7.07 -14.00
CA LEU A 89 -35.40 7.60 -12.92
C LEU A 89 -35.25 9.13 -12.80
N PRO A 90 -36.35 9.84 -12.47
CA PRO A 90 -36.27 11.25 -12.09
C PRO A 90 -35.56 11.42 -10.73
N GLU A 91 -35.37 12.66 -10.29
CA GLU A 91 -34.70 12.94 -9.02
C GLU A 91 -35.30 12.15 -7.84
N ALA A 92 -34.44 11.75 -6.90
CA ALA A 92 -34.80 10.86 -5.80
C ALA A 92 -36.00 11.37 -4.97
N GLU A 93 -36.17 12.68 -4.86
CA GLU A 93 -37.30 13.27 -4.16
C GLU A 93 -38.63 13.03 -4.89
N ILE A 94 -38.62 13.10 -6.23
CA ILE A 94 -39.78 12.78 -7.06
C ILE A 94 -40.11 11.28 -6.92
N VAL A 95 -39.08 10.41 -6.97
CA VAL A 95 -39.25 8.96 -6.81
C VAL A 95 -39.82 8.61 -5.44
N ARG A 96 -39.37 9.27 -4.36
CA ARG A 96 -39.92 9.06 -3.01
C ARG A 96 -41.39 9.49 -2.91
N ARG A 97 -41.77 10.61 -3.55
CA ARG A 97 -43.17 11.08 -3.55
C ARG A 97 -44.11 10.15 -4.33
N LEU A 98 -43.60 9.47 -5.35
CA LEU A 98 -44.35 8.51 -6.17
C LEU A 98 -44.39 7.10 -5.59
N SER A 99 -43.50 6.80 -4.63
CA SER A 99 -43.45 5.50 -3.97
C SER A 99 -44.62 5.36 -2.99
N PRO A 100 -45.26 4.17 -2.89
CA PRO A 100 -46.26 3.91 -1.88
C PRO A 100 -45.69 4.21 -0.49
N GLN A 101 -46.35 5.09 0.26
CA GLN A 101 -46.03 5.33 1.65
C GLN A 101 -46.51 4.12 2.45
N ILE A 102 -45.68 3.08 2.48
CA ILE A 102 -45.88 1.95 3.37
C ILE A 102 -45.77 2.54 4.78
N PRO A 103 -46.80 2.44 5.64
CA PRO A 103 -46.67 2.87 7.02
C PRO A 103 -45.42 2.19 7.59
N GLU A 104 -44.57 2.98 8.23
CA GLU A 104 -43.37 2.52 8.92
C GLU A 104 -43.83 1.58 10.04
N VAL A 105 -44.09 0.32 9.67
CA VAL A 105 -44.29 -0.76 10.63
C VAL A 105 -42.99 -0.75 11.41
N GLU A 106 -43.08 -0.41 12.70
CA GLU A 106 -41.98 -0.39 13.66
C GLU A 106 -40.95 -1.43 13.24
N GLU A 107 -39.70 -1.02 13.02
CA GLU A 107 -38.61 -1.89 12.59
C GLU A 107 -38.65 -3.20 13.39
N ILE A 108 -39.29 -4.22 12.83
CA ILE A 108 -39.30 -5.54 13.42
C ILE A 108 -37.89 -6.00 13.19
N LYS A 109 -37.02 -5.82 14.19
CA LYS A 109 -35.63 -6.27 14.14
C LYS A 109 -35.66 -7.67 13.53
N PRO A 110 -34.97 -7.89 12.39
CA PRO A 110 -35.10 -9.14 11.69
C PRO A 110 -34.75 -10.25 12.67
N LYS A 111 -35.71 -11.13 12.93
CA LYS A 111 -35.52 -12.28 13.84
C LYS A 111 -34.24 -13.00 13.43
N ALA A 112 -33.44 -13.40 14.41
CA ALA A 112 -32.23 -14.16 14.15
C ALA A 112 -32.58 -15.44 13.37
N ASN A 113 -31.68 -15.91 12.49
CA ASN A 113 -32.00 -17.01 11.57
C ASN A 113 -32.51 -18.28 12.29
N TRP A 114 -32.03 -18.57 13.49
CA TRP A 114 -32.50 -19.70 14.31
C TRP A 114 -33.97 -19.56 14.77
N GLN A 115 -34.44 -18.33 15.04
CA GLN A 115 -35.83 -18.06 15.42
C GLN A 115 -36.78 -18.34 14.26
N LYS A 116 -36.35 -18.00 13.04
CA LYS A 116 -37.11 -18.29 11.81
C LYS A 116 -37.26 -19.79 11.60
N TRP A 117 -36.19 -20.56 11.78
CA TRP A 117 -36.23 -22.02 11.68
C TRP A 117 -37.14 -22.64 12.74
N TRP A 118 -37.09 -22.15 13.98
CA TRP A 118 -37.94 -22.66 15.06
C TRP A 118 -39.44 -22.45 14.78
N GLU A 119 -39.84 -21.32 14.18
CA GLU A 119 -41.24 -21.05 13.83
C GLU A 119 -41.76 -21.96 12.71
N ILE A 120 -40.90 -22.40 11.80
CA ILE A 120 -41.27 -23.31 10.70
C ILE A 120 -41.48 -24.74 11.19
N PHE A 121 -40.77 -25.15 12.25
CA PHE A 121 -40.73 -26.55 12.72
C PHE A 121 -41.49 -26.80 14.03
N LYS A 122 -42.29 -25.84 14.51
CA LYS A 122 -43.19 -26.05 15.66
C LYS A 122 -44.56 -26.58 15.24
#